data_AF-A0A087URX1-F1
#
_entry.id   AF-A0A087URX1-F1
#
_cell.length_a   1.000
_cell.length_b   1.000
_cell.length_c   1.000
_cell.angle_alpha   90.00
_cell.angle_beta   90.00
_cell.angle_gamma   90.00
#
_symmetry.space_group_name_H-M   'P 1'
#
loop_
_entity.id
_entity.type
_entity.pdbx_description
1 polymer ?
#
loop_
_entity_poly.entity_id
_entity_poly.type
_entity_poly.pdbx_seq_one_letter_code
_entity_poly.pdbx_strand_id
1 'polypeptide(L)'
;MCSLYDEKTLHQTGEFSQTVFMTTSSLAVTATTSGRIILWDRPMYSKYRAANHLKEGLFLDPRQRVCIRMLQIMSPQCAIPFLGISGSYIIAGTAQGKIHY
;
A
#
# COMPACT_ATOMS: atom_id res chain seq x y z
N MET A 1 6.80 -5.93 -29.70
CA MET A 1 7.87 -5.87 -28.69
C MET A 1 7.53 -4.75 -27.72
N CYS A 2 7.04 -5.06 -26.52
CA CYS A 2 6.87 -4.10 -25.43
C CYS A 2 7.93 -4.46 -24.38
N SER A 3 9.03 -3.70 -24.36
CA SER A 3 10.13 -3.94 -23.44
C SER A 3 9.96 -3.12 -22.16
N LEU A 4 10.43 -3.72 -21.06
CA LEU A 4 10.85 -3.09 -19.80
C LEU A 4 9.72 -2.78 -18.80
N TYR A 5 9.10 -3.84 -18.27
CA TYR A 5 8.83 -3.85 -16.83
C TYR A 5 10.19 -4.01 -16.13
N ASP A 6 10.80 -2.90 -15.73
CA ASP A 6 11.89 -2.93 -14.76
C ASP A 6 11.22 -3.31 -13.42
N GLU A 7 11.27 -4.60 -13.04
CA GLU A 7 10.86 -5.15 -11.74
C GLU A 7 11.77 -4.61 -10.61
N LYS A 8 12.00 -3.30 -10.57
CA LYS A 8 12.43 -2.66 -9.35
C LYS A 8 11.26 -2.76 -8.40
N THR A 9 11.31 -3.74 -7.51
CA THR A 9 10.61 -3.72 -6.23
C THR A 9 10.77 -2.30 -5.68
N LEU A 10 9.73 -1.48 -5.84
CA LEU A 10 9.75 -0.08 -5.40
C LEU A 10 9.70 -0.12 -3.88
N HIS A 11 10.87 -0.24 -3.26
CA HIS A 11 11.08 0.01 -1.84
C HIS A 11 10.95 1.51 -1.62
N GLN A 12 9.73 2.04 -1.66
CA GLN A 12 9.51 3.44 -1.33
C GLN A 12 9.46 3.58 0.18
N THR A 13 10.50 4.18 0.73
CA THR A 13 10.50 4.73 2.08
C THR A 13 9.81 6.09 2.03
N GLY A 14 8.79 6.27 2.86
CA GLY A 14 8.04 7.52 2.97
C GLY A 14 7.20 7.53 4.23
N GLU A 15 6.80 8.70 4.70
CA GLU A 15 5.84 8.81 5.79
C GLU A 15 4.45 8.42 5.27
N PHE A 16 3.95 7.30 5.77
CA PHE A 16 2.64 6.76 5.42
C PHE A 16 1.59 7.33 6.38
N SER A 17 0.49 7.83 5.82
CA SER A 17 -0.63 8.35 6.63
C SER A 17 -1.60 7.24 7.02
N GLN A 18 -1.98 6.40 6.06
CA GLN A 18 -2.98 5.36 6.25
C GLN A 18 -2.79 4.21 5.27
N THR A 19 -3.15 2.99 5.68
CA THR A 19 -3.26 1.82 4.80
C THR A 19 -4.63 1.18 4.95
N VAL A 20 -5.27 0.84 3.85
CA VAL A 20 -6.53 0.09 3.78
C VAL A 20 -6.35 -1.15 2.91
N PHE A 21 -7.18 -2.16 3.14
CA PHE A 21 -7.16 -3.40 2.38
C PHE A 21 -8.40 -3.48 1.50
N MET A 22 -8.22 -3.95 0.27
CA MET A 22 -9.37 -4.18 -0.61
C MET A 22 -10.21 -5.33 -0.05
N THR A 23 -11.54 -5.20 -0.11
CA THR A 23 -12.45 -6.23 0.40
C THR A 23 -12.59 -7.42 -0.55
N THR A 24 -12.30 -7.23 -1.84
CA THR A 24 -12.48 -8.22 -2.91
C THR A 24 -11.17 -8.86 -3.39
N SER A 25 -10.02 -8.44 -2.86
CA SER A 25 -8.72 -8.94 -3.26
C SER A 25 -7.74 -8.93 -2.09
N SER A 26 -6.58 -9.58 -2.26
CA SER A 26 -5.51 -9.54 -1.24
C SER A 26 -4.65 -8.28 -1.32
N LEU A 27 -5.11 -7.24 -2.05
CA LEU A 27 -4.35 -6.03 -2.29
C LEU A 27 -4.49 -5.05 -1.12
N ALA A 28 -3.43 -4.27 -0.90
CA ALA A 28 -3.45 -3.18 0.06
C ALA A 28 -3.20 -1.85 -0.64
N VAL A 29 -3.81 -0.79 -0.14
CA VAL A 29 -3.66 0.57 -0.65
C VAL A 29 -3.12 1.43 0.49
N THR A 30 -2.01 2.11 0.25
CA THR A 30 -1.39 3.00 1.24
C THR A 30 -1.34 4.42 0.70
N ALA A 31 -1.77 5.38 1.50
CA ALA A 31 -1.61 6.80 1.25
C ALA A 31 -0.33 7.33 1.93
N THR A 32 0.35 8.28 1.28
CA THR A 32 1.50 8.98 1.84
C THR A 32 1.11 10.40 2.28
N THR A 33 1.90 10.97 3.19
CA THR A 33 1.77 12.38 3.59
C THR A 33 2.06 13.36 2.43
N SER A 34 2.73 12.90 1.37
CA SER A 34 3.02 13.65 0.14
C SER A 34 1.96 13.52 -0.97
N GLY A 35 0.82 12.90 -0.67
CA GLY A 35 -0.30 12.80 -1.61
C GLY A 35 -0.17 11.71 -2.67
N ARG A 36 0.66 10.69 -2.40
CA ARG A 36 0.76 9.49 -3.24
C ARG A 36 -0.17 8.42 -2.70
N ILE A 37 -0.69 7.62 -3.62
CA ILE A 37 -1.35 6.37 -3.33
C ILE A 37 -0.52 5.23 -3.93
N ILE A 38 -0.23 4.24 -3.12
CA ILE A 38 0.54 3.06 -3.49
C ILE A 38 -0.37 1.84 -3.38
N LEU A 39 -0.46 1.08 -4.47
CA LEU A 39 -1.14 -0.21 -4.52
C LEU A 39 -0.10 -1.31 -4.35
N TRP A 40 -0.26 -2.10 -3.30
CA TRP A 40 0.60 -3.23 -2.97
C TRP A 40 -0.07 -4.54 -3.38
N ASP A 41 0.75 -5.47 -3.87
CA ASP A 41 0.33 -6.84 -4.15
C ASP A 41 0.08 -7.62 -2.86
N ARG A 42 -0.43 -8.85 -3.04
CA ARG A 42 -0.66 -9.82 -1.99
C ARG A 42 0.56 -9.89 -1.07
N PRO A 43 0.40 -9.65 0.24
CA PRO A 43 1.48 -9.82 1.19
C PRO A 43 2.02 -11.25 1.16
N MET A 44 3.33 -11.41 0.97
CA MET A 44 3.99 -12.70 1.16
C MET A 44 4.19 -12.92 2.67
N TYR A 45 3.39 -13.81 3.24
CA TYR A 45 3.56 -14.21 4.63
C TYR A 45 4.62 -15.30 4.72
N SER A 46 5.61 -15.10 5.58
CA SER A 46 6.55 -16.15 5.95
C SER A 46 6.12 -16.74 7.29
N LYS A 47 6.31 -18.06 7.42
CA LYS A 47 6.15 -18.71 8.73
C LYS A 47 7.34 -18.31 9.58
N TYR A 48 7.09 -17.56 10.64
CA TYR A 48 8.10 -17.30 11.65
C TYR A 48 8.02 -18.39 12.72
N ARG A 49 9.09 -19.17 12.86
CA ARG A 49 9.29 -20.06 14.02
C ARG A 49 10.22 -19.34 14.98
N ALA A 50 9.68 -18.84 16.09
CA ALA A 50 10.50 -18.44 17.22
C ALA A 50 11.28 -19.67 17.72
N ALA A 51 12.55 -19.48 18.10
CA ALA A 51 13.43 -20.55 18.56
C ALA A 51 12.91 -21.31 19.80
N ASN A 52 11.88 -20.78 20.46
CA ASN A 52 11.20 -21.38 21.60
C ASN A 52 9.78 -21.84 21.17
N HIS A 53 9.65 -23.13 20.87
CA HIS A 53 8.57 -23.87 20.22
C HIS A 53 7.12 -23.77 20.77
N LEU A 54 6.53 -22.59 20.95
CA LEU A 54 5.12 -22.52 21.41
C LEU A 54 4.16 -21.64 20.61
N LYS A 55 4.61 -20.83 19.64
CA LYS A 55 3.69 -20.08 18.75
C LYS A 55 4.24 -19.99 17.34
N GLU A 56 3.59 -20.69 16.41
CA GLU A 56 3.74 -20.42 14.98
C GLU A 56 2.88 -19.20 14.64
N GLY A 57 3.51 -18.16 14.08
CA GLY A 57 2.84 -16.95 13.64
C GLY A 57 3.09 -16.70 12.16
N LEU A 58 2.09 -16.14 11.48
CA LEU A 58 2.31 -15.55 10.16
C LEU A 58 2.96 -14.19 10.39
N PHE A 59 4.18 -14.03 9.89
CA PHE A 59 4.86 -12.73 9.86
C PHE A 59 4.81 -12.16 8.46
N LEU A 60 4.57 -10.86 8.37
CA LEU A 60 4.63 -10.13 7.13
C LEU A 60 5.87 -9.26 7.14
N ASP A 61 6.85 -9.58 6.28
CA ASP A 61 7.99 -8.71 6.05
C ASP A 61 7.54 -7.54 5.14
N PRO A 62 7.53 -6.28 5.63
CA PRO A 62 7.15 -5.13 4.81
C PRO A 62 8.05 -4.96 3.58
N ARG A 63 9.31 -5.44 3.62
CA ARG A 63 10.26 -5.37 2.50
C ARG A 63 9.90 -6.32 1.35
N GLN A 64 9.12 -7.37 1.64
CA GLN A 64 8.67 -8.34 0.66
C GLN A 64 7.34 -7.95 -0.01
N ARG A 65 6.79 -6.77 0.33
CA ARG A 65 5.62 -6.25 -0.39
C ARG A 65 6.04 -5.73 -1.75
N VAL A 66 5.47 -6.31 -2.79
CA VAL A 66 5.65 -5.83 -4.16
C VAL A 66 4.71 -4.66 -4.39
N CYS A 67 5.28 -3.50 -4.73
CA CYS A 67 4.50 -2.37 -5.21
C CYS A 67 4.03 -2.69 -6.64
N ILE A 68 2.72 -2.84 -6.84
CA ILE A 68 2.14 -3.04 -8.17
C ILE A 68 2.10 -1.72 -8.93
N ARG A 69 1.64 -0.66 -8.24
CA ARG A 69 1.37 0.62 -8.87
C ARG A 69 1.49 1.76 -7.89
N MET A 70 2.00 2.88 -8.37
CA MET A 70 2.01 4.15 -7.66
C MET A 70 1.25 5.19 -8.46
N LEU A 71 0.32 5.87 -7.80
CA LEU A 71 -0.50 6.92 -8.37
C LEU A 71 -0.24 8.21 -7.58
N GLN A 72 0.25 9.24 -8.25
CA GLN A 72 0.25 10.59 -7.70
C GLN A 72 -1.11 11.19 -8.01
N ILE A 73 -1.97 11.35 -7.00
CA ILE A 73 -3.33 11.87 -7.22
C ILE A 73 -3.32 13.41 -7.23
N MET A 74 -2.34 14.04 -6.57
CA MET A 74 -2.34 15.49 -6.34
C MET A 74 -0.96 16.12 -6.43
N SER A 75 -0.91 17.45 -6.34
CA SER A 75 0.37 18.16 -6.21
C SER A 75 1.15 17.61 -4.99
N PRO A 76 2.49 17.62 -5.02
CA PRO A 76 3.34 16.96 -4.00
C PRO A 76 3.15 17.41 -2.54
N GLN A 77 2.30 18.41 -2.31
CA GLN A 77 2.12 19.12 -1.04
C GLN A 77 0.76 18.84 -0.39
N CYS A 78 -0.05 17.94 -0.96
CA CYS A 78 -1.38 17.62 -0.43
C CYS A 78 -1.36 16.29 0.31
N ALA A 79 -1.44 16.32 1.64
CA ALA A 79 -1.58 15.12 2.45
C ALA A 79 -2.96 14.47 2.27
N ILE A 80 -2.99 13.14 2.32
CA ILE A 80 -4.21 12.32 2.29
C ILE A 80 -4.42 11.73 3.70
N PRO A 81 -5.14 12.45 4.60
CA PRO A 81 -5.44 11.96 5.95
C PRO A 81 -6.50 10.87 5.99
N PHE A 82 -7.30 10.72 4.92
CA PHE A 82 -8.36 9.71 4.85
C PHE A 82 -8.23 8.87 3.58
N LEU A 83 -8.29 7.55 3.77
CA LEU A 83 -8.32 6.57 2.72
C LEU A 83 -9.40 5.52 3.02
N GLY A 84 -10.19 5.17 2.01
CA GLY A 84 -11.26 4.18 2.10
C GLY A 84 -11.36 3.33 0.84
N ILE A 85 -12.04 2.19 0.94
CA ILE A 85 -12.36 1.32 -0.19
C ILE A 85 -13.87 1.11 -0.22
N SER A 86 -14.46 1.23 -1.40
CA SER A 86 -15.85 0.83 -1.65
C SER A 86 -15.91 0.01 -2.94
N GLY A 87 -16.13 -1.30 -2.82
CA GLY A 87 -16.01 -2.23 -3.94
C GLY A 87 -14.61 -2.20 -4.56
N SER A 88 -14.52 -1.80 -5.84
CA SER A 88 -13.25 -1.64 -6.57
C SER A 88 -12.71 -0.20 -6.59
N TYR A 89 -13.39 0.73 -5.91
CA TYR A 89 -13.01 2.15 -5.88
C TYR A 89 -12.15 2.48 -4.67
N ILE A 90 -11.17 3.36 -4.88
CA ILE A 90 -10.31 3.91 -3.84
C ILE A 90 -10.79 5.32 -3.55
N ILE A 91 -11.24 5.55 -2.32
CA ILE A 91 -11.74 6.85 -1.88
C ILE A 91 -10.64 7.55 -1.10
N ALA A 92 -10.21 8.73 -1.53
CA ALA A 92 -9.17 9.51 -0.89
C ALA A 92 -9.70 10.88 -0.45
N GLY A 93 -9.67 11.13 0.86
CA GLY A 93 -10.00 12.41 1.46
C GLY A 93 -8.73 13.21 1.76
N THR A 94 -8.69 14.46 1.34
CA THR A 94 -7.50 15.33 1.41
C THR A 94 -7.55 16.25 2.62
N ALA A 95 -6.39 16.75 3.04
CA ALA A 95 -6.31 17.75 4.10
C ALA A 95 -7.02 19.08 3.76
N GLN A 96 -7.29 19.35 2.47
CA GLN A 96 -8.09 20.52 2.06
C GLN A 96 -9.61 20.22 1.99
N GLY A 97 -10.06 19.08 2.50
CA GLY A 97 -11.47 18.71 2.52
C GLY A 97 -12.03 18.26 1.17
N LYS A 98 -11.18 17.89 0.20
CA LYS A 98 -11.62 17.31 -1.08
C LYS A 98 -11.70 15.79 -0.97
N ILE A 99 -12.64 15.19 -1.71
CA ILE A 99 -12.80 13.73 -1.82
C ILE A 99 -12.60 13.33 -3.28
N HIS A 100 -11.78 12.30 -3.51
CA HIS A 100 -11.51 11.70 -4.82
C HIS A 100 -11.95 10.23 -4.77
N TYR A 101 -12.51 9.69 -5.86
CA TYR A 101 -12.98 8.31 -6.00
C TYR A 101 -12.65 7.72 -7.37
#